data_AF-A0A0G9HD91-F1
#
_entry.id   AF-A0A0G9HD91-F1
#
_cell.length_a   1.000
_cell.length_b   1.000
_cell.length_c   1.000
_cell.angle_alpha   90.00
_cell.angle_beta   90.00
_cell.angle_gamma   90.00
#
_symmetry.space_group_name_H-M   'P 1'
#
loop_
_entity.id
_entity.type
_entity.pdbx_description
1 polymer ?
#
loop_
_entity_poly.entity_id
_entity_poly.type
_entity_poly.pdbx_seq_one_letter_code
_entity_poly.pdbx_strand_id
1 'polypeptide(L)'
;MTEGYRIRLVARNEGVEYSDAHGVYRFNVALADKTWKVYLPGSKGNDFRSHALTEKEKDTILPRIRQYLESKRYFGLIGPRYPAVFEQDPL
;
A
#
# COMPACT_ATOMS: atom_id res chain seq x y z
N MET A 1 -22.56 -10.02 -2.79
CA MET A 1 -21.25 -10.48 -3.29
C MET A 1 -20.27 -9.37 -2.96
N THR A 2 -19.42 -9.55 -1.96
CA THR A 2 -18.42 -8.54 -1.61
C THR A 2 -17.49 -8.41 -2.81
N GLU A 3 -17.49 -7.26 -3.48
CA GLU A 3 -16.55 -6.99 -4.56
C GLU A 3 -15.14 -7.26 -4.03
N GLY A 4 -14.45 -8.22 -4.66
CA GLY A 4 -13.13 -8.64 -4.23
C GLY A 4 -12.12 -7.51 -4.43
N TYR A 5 -11.21 -7.34 -3.48
CA TYR A 5 -10.04 -6.49 -3.65
C TYR A 5 -8.77 -7.36 -3.77
N ARG A 6 -7.73 -6.81 -4.38
CA ARG A 6 -6.40 -7.45 -4.47
C ARG A 6 -5.34 -6.46 -4.01
N ILE A 7 -4.35 -6.97 -3.27
CA ILE A 7 -3.16 -6.19 -2.88
C ILE A 7 -1.92 -6.96 -3.29
N ARG A 8 -0.96 -6.28 -3.91
CA ARG A 8 0.34 -6.85 -4.27
C ARG A 8 1.47 -5.87 -4.05
N LEU A 9 2.66 -6.39 -3.74
CA LEU A 9 3.89 -5.61 -3.84
C LEU A 9 4.26 -5.50 -5.32
N VAL A 10 4.67 -4.31 -5.74
CA VAL A 10 5.20 -4.03 -7.07
C VAL A 10 6.66 -3.59 -6.92
N ALA A 11 7.47 -3.82 -7.96
CA ALA A 11 8.88 -3.42 -8.04
C ALA A 11 9.69 -3.68 -6.75
N ARG A 12 10.03 -4.94 -6.44
CA ARG A 12 10.94 -5.35 -5.33
C ARG A 12 10.83 -4.52 -4.02
N ASN A 13 9.61 -4.26 -3.54
CA ASN A 13 9.31 -3.52 -2.31
C ASN A 13 9.40 -1.99 -2.42
N GLU A 14 9.35 -1.43 -3.62
CA GLU A 14 9.34 0.02 -3.87
C GLU A 14 7.91 0.55 -4.08
N GLY A 15 6.93 -0.35 -4.29
CA GLY A 15 5.53 0.05 -4.29
C GLY A 15 4.55 -1.02 -3.82
N VAL A 16 3.35 -0.58 -3.48
CA VAL A 16 2.19 -1.42 -3.22
C VAL A 16 1.05 -1.01 -4.13
N GLU A 17 0.40 -1.99 -4.74
CA GLU A 17 -0.79 -1.81 -5.57
C GLU A 17 -2.00 -2.41 -4.86
N TYR A 18 -3.05 -1.61 -4.71
CA TYR A 18 -4.38 -2.02 -4.27
C TYR A 18 -5.34 -1.90 -5.45
N SER A 19 -6.17 -2.89 -5.71
CA SER A 19 -7.21 -2.82 -6.73
C SER A 19 -8.54 -3.37 -6.22
N ASP A 20 -9.62 -2.69 -6.59
CA ASP A 20 -11.01 -3.11 -6.38
C ASP A 20 -11.89 -2.63 -7.57
N ALA A 21 -13.20 -2.71 -7.43
CA ALA A 21 -14.14 -2.28 -8.47
C ALA A 21 -14.07 -0.77 -8.81
N HIS A 22 -13.53 0.05 -7.90
CA HIS A 22 -13.38 1.50 -8.11
C HIS A 22 -12.07 1.88 -8.80
N GLY A 23 -11.15 0.93 -8.97
CA GLY A 23 -9.95 1.08 -9.79
C GLY A 23 -8.69 0.56 -9.11
N VAL A 24 -7.55 1.01 -9.64
CA VAL A 24 -6.22 0.62 -9.17
C VAL A 24 -5.53 1.82 -8.52
N TYR A 25 -5.03 1.60 -7.31
CA TYR A 25 -4.32 2.58 -6.49
C TYR A 25 -2.90 2.08 -6.27
N ARG A 26 -1.92 2.97 -6.38
CA ARG A 26 -0.51 2.64 -6.19
C ARG A 26 0.15 3.63 -5.27
N PHE A 27 0.99 3.13 -4.38
CA PHE A 27 1.74 3.93 -3.42
C PHE A 27 3.19 3.50 -3.45
N ASN A 28 4.11 4.46 -3.34
CA ASN A 28 5.50 4.16 -3.07
C ASN A 28 5.59 3.58 -1.66
N VAL A 29 6.44 2.56 -1.49
CA VAL A 29 6.72 2.00 -0.18
C VAL A 29 8.22 1.83 0.01
N ALA A 30 8.66 1.91 1.26
CA ALA A 30 10.02 1.58 1.65
C ALA A 30 9.97 0.75 2.93
N LEU A 31 10.88 -0.21 3.08
CA LEU A 31 11.15 -0.81 4.37
C LEU A 31 12.44 -0.21 4.92
N ALA A 32 12.30 0.70 5.89
CA ALA A 32 13.40 1.38 6.55
C ALA A 32 13.21 1.26 8.06
N ASP A 33 14.31 1.11 8.81
CA ASP A 33 14.28 1.04 10.28
C ASP A 33 13.26 0.03 10.83
N LYS A 34 13.18 -1.15 10.20
CA LYS A 34 12.24 -2.22 10.56
C LYS A 34 10.76 -1.79 10.51
N THR A 35 10.43 -0.82 9.65
CA THR A 35 9.07 -0.29 9.47
C THR A 35 8.76 -0.12 7.99
N TRP A 36 7.58 -0.56 7.57
CA TRP A 36 7.04 -0.25 6.25
C TRP A 36 6.53 1.20 6.24
N LYS A 37 7.12 2.04 5.41
CA LYS A 37 6.65 3.39 5.15
C LYS A 37 5.89 3.38 3.84
N VAL A 38 4.65 3.84 3.87
CA VAL A 38 3.80 4.02 2.68
C VAL A 38 3.64 5.52 2.45
N TYR A 39 4.05 6.00 1.29
CA TYR A 39 4.06 7.42 0.97
C TYR A 39 2.74 7.85 0.31
N LEU A 40 2.21 8.98 0.77
CA LEU A 40 0.98 9.62 0.31
C LEU A 40 1.29 10.99 -0.32
N PRO A 41 0.50 11.45 -1.32
CA PRO A 41 -0.61 10.75 -1.95
C PRO A 41 -0.12 9.59 -2.84
N GLY A 42 -0.99 8.62 -3.06
CA GLY A 42 -0.76 7.61 -4.08
C GLY A 42 -1.09 8.12 -5.48
N SER A 43 -1.13 7.21 -6.44
CA SER A 43 -1.72 7.42 -7.76
C SER A 43 -2.94 6.54 -7.97
N LYS A 44 -3.84 6.96 -8.88
CA LYS A 44 -5.06 6.20 -9.25
C LYS A 44 -5.20 6.05 -10.77
N GLY A 45 -5.65 4.87 -11.19
CA GLY A 45 -5.95 4.55 -12.59
C GLY A 45 -4.73 4.09 -13.39
N ASN A 46 -4.87 4.08 -14.72
CA ASN A 46 -3.82 3.58 -15.63
C ASN A 46 -2.74 4.61 -15.96
N ASP A 47 -3.05 5.90 -15.80
CA ASP A 47 -2.16 7.01 -16.16
C ASP A 47 -1.28 7.47 -14.99
N PHE A 48 -1.27 6.74 -13.86
CA PHE A 48 -0.47 7.04 -12.68
C PHE A 48 -0.62 8.48 -12.15
N ARG A 49 -1.79 9.11 -12.37
CA ARG A 49 -2.06 10.46 -11.87
C ARG A 49 -2.09 10.46 -10.35
N SER A 50 -1.40 11.43 -9.74
CA SER A 50 -1.44 11.67 -8.31
C SER A 50 -2.90 11.83 -7.84
N HIS A 51 -3.26 11.13 -6.79
CA HIS A 51 -4.62 11.06 -6.25
C HIS A 51 -4.59 11.09 -4.73
N ALA A 52 -5.02 12.21 -4.17
CA ALA A 52 -5.30 12.30 -2.74
C ALA A 52 -6.55 11.48 -2.41
N LEU A 53 -6.41 10.47 -1.57
CA LEU A 53 -7.52 9.64 -1.15
C LEU A 53 -8.58 10.48 -0.43
N THR A 54 -9.84 10.25 -0.77
CA THR A 54 -10.99 10.70 0.03
C THR A 54 -11.01 10.00 1.39
N GLU A 55 -11.72 10.55 2.38
CA GLU A 55 -11.83 9.91 3.71
C GLU A 55 -12.38 8.47 3.62
N LYS A 56 -13.40 8.25 2.79
CA LYS A 56 -13.95 6.90 2.54
C LYS A 56 -12.91 5.95 1.95
N GLU A 57 -12.11 6.42 1.00
CA GLU A 57 -11.01 5.65 0.42
C GLU A 57 -9.93 5.37 1.48
N LYS A 58 -9.58 6.35 2.32
CA LYS A 58 -8.60 6.16 3.41
C LYS A 58 -9.05 5.08 4.39
N ASP A 59 -10.29 5.16 4.88
CA ASP A 59 -10.87 4.23 5.84
C ASP A 59 -10.97 2.80 5.29
N THR A 60 -11.03 2.66 3.97
CA THR A 60 -11.13 1.37 3.29
C THR A 60 -9.76 0.81 2.92
N ILE A 61 -8.94 1.61 2.24
CA ILE A 61 -7.72 1.16 1.55
C ILE A 61 -6.55 1.06 2.52
N LEU A 62 -6.35 2.07 3.39
CA LEU A 62 -5.16 2.12 4.24
C LEU A 62 -5.10 0.98 5.27
N PRO A 63 -6.18 0.64 6.00
CA PRO A 63 -6.14 -0.51 6.92
C PRO A 63 -5.82 -1.83 6.21
N ARG A 64 -6.33 -2.02 4.99
CA ARG A 64 -6.08 -3.23 4.19
C ARG A 64 -4.63 -3.30 3.72
N ILE A 65 -4.06 -2.18 3.25
CA ILE A 65 -2.64 -2.09 2.89
C ILE A 65 -1.76 -2.34 4.10
N ARG A 66 -2.05 -1.73 5.26
CA ARG A 66 -1.32 -1.96 6.52
C ARG A 66 -1.31 -3.44 6.86
N GLN A 67 -2.48 -4.07 6.96
CA GLN A 67 -2.59 -5.48 7.28
C GLN A 67 -1.80 -6.36 6.30
N TYR A 68 -1.88 -6.04 5.00
CA TYR A 68 -1.14 -6.76 3.97
C TYR A 68 0.37 -6.64 4.16
N LEU A 69 0.92 -5.44 4.38
CA LEU A 69 2.35 -5.21 4.56
C LEU A 69 2.87 -5.83 5.87
N GLU A 70 2.14 -5.67 6.96
CA GLU A 70 2.48 -6.25 8.27
C GLU A 70 2.43 -7.78 8.26
N SER A 71 1.66 -8.38 7.36
CA SER A 71 1.65 -9.84 7.17
C SER A 71 2.91 -10.37 6.47
N LYS A 72 3.64 -9.53 5.73
CA LYS A 72 4.83 -9.93 4.97
C LYS A 72 6.01 -10.18 5.88
N ARG A 73 6.73 -11.28 5.61
CA ARG A 73 8.02 -11.60 6.22
C ARG A 73 9.12 -11.23 5.23
N TYR A 74 10.17 -10.58 5.72
CA TYR A 74 11.23 -10.02 4.89
C TYR A 74 12.11 -11.08 4.19
N PHE A 75 12.19 -12.31 4.72
CA PHE A 75 12.88 -13.45 4.09
C PHE A 75 11.90 -14.53 3.59
N GLY A 76 10.83 -14.12 2.90
CA GLY A 76 9.86 -15.05 2.30
C GLY A 76 8.94 -15.66 3.35
N LEU A 77 9.13 -16.94 3.70
CA LEU A 77 8.29 -17.62 4.69
C LEU A 77 8.82 -17.52 6.11
N ILE A 78 10.04 -17.03 6.31
CA ILE A 78 10.70 -16.99 7.62
C ILE A 78 11.18 -15.55 7.83
N GLY A 79 11.04 -15.00 9.02
CA GLY A 79 11.48 -13.63 9.32
C GLY A 79 10.45 -12.80 10.08
N PRO A 80 10.91 -11.68 10.67
CA PRO A 80 10.07 -10.79 11.44
C PRO A 80 8.99 -10.13 10.57
N ARG A 81 7.87 -9.82 11.21
CA ARG A 81 6.86 -8.90 10.70
C ARG A 81 7.22 -7.49 11.15
N TYR A 82 6.97 -6.52 10.29
CA TYR A 82 7.29 -5.12 10.55
C TYR A 82 6.00 -4.28 10.51
N PRO A 83 5.84 -3.31 11.42
CA PRO A 83 4.69 -2.40 11.41
C PRO A 83 4.63 -1.59 10.11
N ALA A 84 3.45 -1.09 9.75
CA ALA A 84 3.27 -0.19 8.62
C ALA A 84 2.66 1.17 9.00
N VAL A 85 3.34 2.23 8.59
CA VAL A 85 2.96 3.64 8.81
C VAL A 85 2.71 4.33 7.47
N PHE A 86 1.91 5.40 7.52
CA PHE A 86 1.57 6.23 6.37
C PHE A 86 2.17 7.62 6.59
N GLU A 87 2.95 8.10 5.63
CA GLU A 87 3.66 9.38 5.72
C GLU A 87 3.38 10.19 4.45
N GLN A 88 3.46 11.52 4.53
CA GLN A 88 3.46 12.35 3.33
C GLN A 88 4.79 12.13 2.60
N ASP A 89 4.74 11.96 1.28
CA ASP A 89 5.94 11.89 0.46
C ASP A 89 6.73 13.21 0.65
N PRO A 90 8.02 13.16 1.01
CA PRO A 90 8.83 14.37 1.21
C PRO A 90 9.14 15.14 -0.09
N LEU A 91 8.65 14.67 -1.25
CA LEU A 91 8.85 15.26 -2.58
C LEU A 91 7.83 16.37 -2.90
#